data_AF-A4X3V3-F1
#
_entry.id   AF-A4X3V3-F1
#
_cell.length_a   1.000
_cell.length_b   1.000
_cell.length_c   1.000
_cell.angle_alpha   90.00
_cell.angle_beta   90.00
_cell.angle_gamma   90.00
#
_symmetry.space_group_name_H-M   'P 1'
#
loop_
_entity.id
_entity.type
_entity.pdbx_description
1 polymer ?
#
loop_
_entity_poly.entity_id
_entity_poly.type
_entity_poly.pdbx_seq_one_letter_code
_entity_poly.pdbx_strand_id
1 'polypeptide(L)'
;MRLRPGEVVHRVFPVVELVEAVSGNIGRLPVPGLAVDLAGIDEPPRPLPPGIRAVEVGSGVVTDRRVVFLGRHRQRDWWFEELIAPAHHRRSPLTLLPTVDGSLVAGLLVSRPVTLTFRFHLTLAFADGLGNRDAVAACLDELVATHQRTRPTAPPVARPEQAPVRARLSDRRGVSAVAAVAASVVTALAVAVGVALPPAAPMVGLDRSEPSDVPSPPGPSSSGPGSRPVPPASPQPDPTTVVPPPAVVVPTVVEGSTVPSPVDPPIPHRAEPPNRSRDGREPSRRHHGPKRSSDRSPSAGQDGRSPRWAKDRDRAAATGDRGNRGRDRAANLS
;
A
#
# COMPACT_ATOMS: atom_id res chain seq x y z
N MET A 1 20.94 1.49 -8.04
CA MET A 1 20.48 2.67 -7.30
C MET A 1 21.54 3.11 -6.30
N ARG A 2 21.91 4.39 -6.28
CA ARG A 2 22.82 4.96 -5.29
C ARG A 2 22.08 6.01 -4.47
N LEU A 3 22.00 5.80 -3.16
CA LEU A 3 21.44 6.77 -2.23
C LEU A 3 22.39 7.96 -2.10
N ARG A 4 21.86 9.18 -2.02
CA ARG A 4 22.64 10.36 -1.66
C ARG A 4 23.02 10.28 -0.17
N PRO A 5 24.14 10.90 0.26
CA PRO A 5 24.47 11.00 1.68
C PRO A 5 23.30 11.61 2.47
N GLY A 6 22.87 10.91 3.52
CA GLY A 6 21.73 11.31 4.35
C GLY A 6 20.35 11.04 3.76
N GLU A 7 20.23 10.40 2.59
CA GLU A 7 18.95 9.92 2.06
C GLU A 7 18.51 8.67 2.85
N VAL A 8 17.27 8.68 3.35
CA VAL A 8 16.68 7.64 4.19
C VAL A 8 15.61 6.89 3.40
N VAL A 9 15.66 5.57 3.44
CA VAL A 9 14.64 4.72 2.80
C VAL A 9 13.47 4.56 3.74
N HIS A 10 12.28 5.03 3.34
CA HIS A 10 11.04 4.77 4.10
C HIS A 10 10.56 3.34 3.87
N ARG A 11 10.55 2.87 2.61
CA ARG A 11 10.12 1.51 2.29
C ARG A 11 10.55 1.03 0.91
N VAL A 12 10.70 -0.29 0.79
CA VAL A 12 10.92 -1.00 -0.48
C VAL A 12 9.71 -1.86 -0.81
N PHE A 13 9.29 -1.84 -2.06
CA PHE A 13 8.21 -2.64 -2.65
C PHE A 13 8.83 -3.53 -3.72
N PRO A 14 9.02 -4.84 -3.46
CA PRO A 14 9.84 -5.70 -4.33
C PRO A 14 9.21 -5.95 -5.70
N VAL A 15 7.87 -5.93 -5.78
CA VAL A 15 7.11 -6.19 -7.00
C VAL A 15 6.16 -5.01 -7.24
N VAL A 16 6.52 -4.15 -8.18
CA VAL A 16 5.72 -3.04 -8.68
C VAL A 16 5.79 -3.01 -10.19
N GLU A 17 4.76 -2.48 -10.84
CA GLU A 17 4.78 -2.24 -12.28
C GLU A 17 4.90 -0.74 -12.55
N LEU A 18 5.87 -0.37 -13.38
CA LEU A 18 5.95 0.94 -13.98
C LEU A 18 4.81 1.05 -15.00
N VAL A 19 3.98 2.07 -14.82
CA VAL A 19 2.93 2.40 -15.78
C VAL A 19 3.16 3.77 -16.41
N GLU A 20 2.71 3.92 -17.65
CA GLU A 20 2.75 5.19 -18.38
C GLU A 20 1.34 5.55 -18.84
N ALA A 21 0.98 6.81 -18.72
CA ALA A 21 -0.21 7.36 -19.35
C ALA A 21 0.08 7.60 -20.84
N VAL A 22 -0.78 7.09 -21.70
CA VAL A 22 -0.74 7.31 -23.14
C VAL A 22 -1.43 8.64 -23.44
N SER A 23 -0.69 9.58 -24.04
CA SER A 23 -1.19 10.92 -24.38
C SER A 23 -2.50 10.84 -25.17
N GLY A 24 -3.56 11.46 -24.64
CA GLY A 24 -4.89 11.52 -25.25
C GLY A 24 -6.06 11.51 -24.26
N ASN A 25 -5.88 10.98 -23.05
CA ASN A 25 -6.95 10.82 -22.04
C ASN A 25 -6.59 11.39 -20.64
N ILE A 26 -5.85 12.50 -20.62
CA ILE A 26 -5.33 13.12 -19.39
C ILE A 26 -6.47 13.72 -18.53
N GLY A 27 -7.63 14.03 -19.13
CA GLY A 27 -8.78 14.62 -18.43
C GLY A 27 -9.48 13.71 -17.41
N ARG A 28 -9.08 12.42 -17.31
CA ARG A 28 -9.61 11.45 -16.34
C ARG A 28 -8.58 10.98 -15.31
N LEU A 29 -7.40 11.62 -15.26
CA LEU A 29 -6.40 11.25 -14.27
C LEU A 29 -6.93 11.53 -12.85
N PRO A 30 -6.55 10.71 -11.86
CA PRO A 30 -6.86 10.99 -10.46
C PRO A 30 -6.42 12.41 -10.10
N VAL A 31 -7.28 13.13 -9.39
CA VAL A 31 -6.96 14.46 -8.88
C VAL A 31 -5.80 14.30 -7.88
N PRO A 32 -4.66 15.01 -8.08
CA PRO A 32 -3.57 15.01 -7.12
C PRO A 32 -4.08 15.44 -5.73
N GLY A 33 -3.65 14.75 -4.69
CA GLY A 33 -4.12 15.05 -3.34
C GLY A 33 -3.50 14.16 -2.29
N LEU A 34 -3.41 14.69 -1.06
CA LEU A 34 -2.85 13.99 0.10
C LEU A 34 -3.81 12.97 0.71
N ALA A 35 -5.08 12.95 0.28
CA ALA A 35 -6.09 12.05 0.84
C ALA A 35 -5.92 10.62 0.30
N VAL A 36 -5.62 9.69 1.21
CA VAL A 36 -5.66 8.25 0.92
C VAL A 36 -7.10 7.77 1.09
N ASP A 37 -7.80 7.55 -0.02
CA ASP A 37 -9.11 6.90 0.00
C ASP A 37 -8.94 5.41 0.32
N LEU A 38 -9.60 4.96 1.39
CA LEU A 38 -9.60 3.57 1.85
C LEU A 38 -10.70 2.72 1.16
N ALA A 39 -11.62 3.34 0.45
CA ALA A 39 -12.72 2.64 -0.22
C ALA A 39 -12.24 1.93 -1.50
N GLY A 40 -12.60 0.65 -1.68
CA GLY A 40 -12.46 -0.06 -2.97
C GLY A 40 -11.30 -1.05 -3.10
N ILE A 41 -10.66 -1.43 -1.99
CA ILE A 41 -9.61 -2.48 -1.98
C ILE A 41 -10.17 -3.90 -2.17
N ASP A 42 -11.46 -4.11 -1.89
CA ASP A 42 -12.12 -5.43 -1.93
C ASP A 42 -12.77 -5.77 -3.29
N GLU A 43 -12.84 -4.83 -4.24
CA GLU A 43 -13.38 -5.14 -5.58
C GLU A 43 -12.48 -6.14 -6.31
N PRO A 44 -12.97 -6.97 -7.26
CA PRO A 44 -12.11 -7.86 -8.06
C PRO A 44 -11.17 -7.08 -8.99
N PRO A 45 -10.04 -7.67 -9.46
CA PRO A 45 -9.05 -6.97 -10.27
C PRO A 45 -9.71 -6.41 -11.54
N ARG A 46 -9.79 -5.09 -11.66
CA ARG A 46 -10.23 -4.44 -12.89
C ARG A 46 -9.05 -4.23 -13.83
N PRO A 47 -9.29 -4.23 -15.15
CA PRO A 47 -8.32 -3.73 -16.12
C PRO A 47 -7.81 -2.35 -15.73
N LEU A 48 -6.57 -2.04 -16.14
CA LEU A 48 -6.02 -0.69 -15.98
C LEU A 48 -6.97 0.36 -16.57
N PRO A 49 -7.06 1.56 -15.97
CA PRO A 49 -7.85 2.64 -16.53
C PRO A 49 -7.47 2.89 -18.01
N PRO A 50 -8.45 3.20 -18.90
CA PRO A 50 -8.16 3.48 -20.29
C PRO A 50 -7.09 4.57 -20.45
N GLY A 51 -6.16 4.36 -21.37
CA GLY A 51 -5.04 5.28 -21.57
C GLY A 51 -3.89 5.08 -20.58
N ILE A 52 -3.90 4.02 -19.76
CA ILE A 52 -2.75 3.63 -18.92
C ILE A 52 -2.30 2.24 -19.34
N ARG A 53 -0.98 2.08 -19.53
CA ARG A 53 -0.38 0.78 -19.84
C ARG A 53 0.73 0.47 -18.86
N ALA A 54 0.83 -0.80 -18.45
CA ALA A 54 2.01 -1.33 -17.79
C ALA A 54 3.15 -1.47 -18.81
N VAL A 55 4.34 -1.06 -18.40
CA VAL A 55 5.53 -1.00 -19.25
C VAL A 55 6.57 -2.02 -18.79
N GLU A 56 6.78 -2.10 -17.48
CA GLU A 56 7.83 -2.94 -16.92
C GLU A 56 7.53 -3.32 -15.47
N VAL A 57 7.96 -4.50 -15.04
CA VAL A 57 7.89 -4.96 -13.65
C VAL A 57 9.27 -4.81 -13.01
N GLY A 58 9.30 -4.34 -11.78
CA GLY A 58 10.53 -4.11 -11.03
C GLY A 58 10.27 -3.89 -9.55
N SER A 59 11.19 -3.19 -8.90
CA SER A 59 11.06 -2.80 -7.49
C SER A 59 10.87 -1.29 -7.35
N GLY A 60 10.03 -0.88 -6.42
CA GLY A 60 9.82 0.53 -6.06
C GLY A 60 10.48 0.84 -4.72
N VAL A 61 11.20 1.94 -4.63
CA VAL A 61 11.83 2.41 -3.40
C VAL A 61 11.31 3.82 -3.10
N VAL A 62 10.76 4.00 -1.91
CA VAL A 62 10.33 5.31 -1.40
C VAL A 62 11.37 5.79 -0.41
N THR A 63 11.99 6.92 -0.70
CA THR A 63 12.95 7.60 0.18
C THR A 63 12.38 8.91 0.68
N ASP A 64 13.08 9.59 1.59
CA ASP A 64 12.72 10.89 2.15
C ASP A 64 12.74 12.02 1.11
N ARG A 65 13.29 11.78 -0.10
CA ARG A 65 13.47 12.81 -1.14
C ARG A 65 12.84 12.46 -2.48
N ARG A 66 12.56 11.18 -2.74
CA ARG A 66 12.10 10.71 -4.04
C ARG A 66 11.45 9.34 -3.99
N VAL A 67 10.79 8.99 -5.08
CA VAL A 67 10.49 7.59 -5.42
C VAL A 67 11.41 7.14 -6.54
N VAL A 68 11.90 5.91 -6.45
CA VAL A 68 12.72 5.28 -7.49
C VAL A 68 12.05 3.97 -7.93
N PHE A 69 11.87 3.80 -9.23
CA PHE A 69 11.56 2.52 -9.86
C PHE A 69 12.82 1.89 -10.44
N LEU A 70 13.01 0.60 -10.16
CA LEU A 70 14.13 -0.20 -10.61
C LEU A 70 13.61 -1.42 -11.37
N GLY A 71 13.55 -1.30 -12.69
CA GLY A 71 13.27 -2.41 -13.60
C GLY A 71 14.56 -3.10 -14.07
N ARG A 72 14.38 -4.09 -14.95
CA ARG A 72 15.47 -4.80 -15.63
C ARG A 72 16.14 -3.94 -16.69
N HIS A 73 15.38 -3.08 -17.37
CA HIS A 73 15.78 -2.28 -18.52
C HIS A 73 15.63 -0.79 -18.29
N ARG A 74 14.79 -0.38 -17.34
CA ARG A 74 14.55 1.03 -17.03
C ARG A 74 14.75 1.29 -15.54
N GLN A 75 15.33 2.44 -15.25
CA GLN A 75 15.26 3.08 -13.95
C GLN A 75 14.54 4.41 -14.14
N ARG A 76 13.67 4.76 -13.19
CA ARG A 76 13.01 6.06 -13.17
C ARG A 76 13.02 6.63 -11.77
N ASP A 77 13.39 7.89 -11.66
CA ASP A 77 13.48 8.63 -10.40
C ASP A 77 12.45 9.77 -10.46
N TRP A 78 11.69 9.96 -9.39
CA TRP A 78 10.76 11.08 -9.22
C TRP A 78 11.14 11.85 -7.96
N TRP A 79 11.78 13.00 -8.13
CA TRP A 79 12.11 13.89 -7.02
C TRP A 79 10.87 14.56 -6.48
N PHE A 80 10.71 14.61 -5.16
CA PHE A 80 9.53 15.23 -4.55
C PHE A 80 9.43 16.73 -4.85
N GLU A 81 10.56 17.42 -5.00
CA GLU A 81 10.62 18.82 -5.40
C GLU A 81 10.15 19.09 -6.84
N GLU A 82 10.16 18.05 -7.70
CA GLU A 82 9.73 18.13 -9.10
C GLU A 82 8.30 17.58 -9.31
N LEU A 83 7.72 16.94 -8.29
CA LEU A 83 6.36 16.40 -8.36
C LEU A 83 5.33 17.49 -8.06
N ILE A 84 4.25 17.49 -8.85
CA ILE A 84 3.09 18.35 -8.56
C ILE A 84 2.40 17.84 -7.27
N ALA A 85 1.97 16.58 -7.29
CA ALA A 85 1.61 15.80 -6.10
C ALA A 85 1.38 14.33 -6.52
N PRO A 86 1.54 13.35 -5.61
CA PRO A 86 1.07 12.00 -5.83
C PRO A 86 -0.43 11.98 -6.12
N ALA A 87 -0.84 11.26 -7.18
CA ALA A 87 -2.22 11.15 -7.61
C ALA A 87 -2.70 9.69 -7.50
N HIS A 88 -3.36 9.37 -6.39
CA HIS A 88 -3.84 8.03 -6.10
C HIS A 88 -5.18 7.75 -6.80
N HIS A 89 -5.25 6.64 -7.54
CA HIS A 89 -6.51 6.24 -8.18
C HIS A 89 -7.46 5.58 -7.18
N ARG A 90 -8.68 6.09 -7.01
CA ARG A 90 -9.61 5.60 -5.95
C ARG A 90 -9.87 4.09 -6.01
N ARG A 91 -10.09 3.53 -7.20
CA ARG A 91 -10.53 2.13 -7.38
C ARG A 91 -9.48 1.13 -7.87
N SER A 92 -8.24 1.57 -8.07
CA SER A 92 -7.18 0.70 -8.58
C SER A 92 -5.91 0.93 -7.78
N PRO A 93 -5.02 -0.08 -7.67
CA PRO A 93 -3.80 0.03 -6.88
C PRO A 93 -2.71 0.83 -7.61
N LEU A 94 -3.12 1.90 -8.27
CA LEU A 94 -2.34 2.77 -9.11
C LEU A 94 -2.10 4.10 -8.39
N THR A 95 -0.89 4.62 -8.53
CA THR A 95 -0.55 6.01 -8.19
C THR A 95 0.24 6.62 -9.33
N LEU A 96 -0.23 7.77 -9.84
CA LEU A 96 0.49 8.56 -10.82
C LEU A 96 1.35 9.62 -10.13
N LEU A 97 2.46 9.94 -10.77
CA LEU A 97 3.53 10.82 -10.27
C LEU A 97 3.79 11.90 -11.34
N PRO A 98 2.85 12.85 -11.52
CA PRO A 98 3.02 13.94 -12.47
C PRO A 98 4.10 14.91 -11.99
N THR A 99 4.98 15.29 -12.90
CA THR A 99 6.08 16.24 -12.68
C THR A 99 5.77 17.60 -13.28
N VAL A 100 6.39 18.65 -12.75
CA VAL A 100 6.21 20.04 -13.19
C VAL A 100 6.80 20.33 -14.57
N ASP A 101 7.75 19.51 -15.02
CA ASP A 101 8.44 19.63 -16.32
C ASP A 101 7.56 19.25 -17.53
N GLY A 102 6.33 18.77 -17.29
CA GLY A 102 5.42 18.32 -18.34
C GLY A 102 5.85 17.02 -19.02
N SER A 103 6.78 16.25 -18.42
CA SER A 103 7.17 14.95 -18.93
C SER A 103 5.98 13.97 -18.97
N LEU A 104 6.14 12.87 -19.72
CA LEU A 104 5.12 11.83 -19.80
C LEU A 104 4.72 11.35 -18.40
N VAL A 105 3.45 11.54 -18.05
CA VAL A 105 2.89 11.14 -16.76
C VAL A 105 3.05 9.63 -16.62
N ALA A 106 3.76 9.23 -15.58
CA ALA A 106 3.95 7.84 -15.24
C ALA A 106 3.67 7.63 -13.76
N GLY A 107 3.68 6.38 -13.37
CA GLY A 107 3.36 6.01 -12.01
C GLY A 107 3.70 4.57 -11.71
N LEU A 108 3.19 4.13 -10.57
CA LEU A 108 3.40 2.79 -10.05
C LEU A 108 2.07 2.11 -9.83
N LEU A 109 1.96 0.90 -10.37
CA LEU A 109 0.94 -0.07 -10.01
C LEU A 109 1.56 -1.03 -8.99
N VAL A 110 0.92 -1.17 -7.84
CA VAL A 110 1.34 -2.12 -6.80
C VAL A 110 0.32 -3.23 -6.66
N SER A 111 0.68 -4.31 -5.97
CA SER A 111 -0.31 -5.33 -5.64
C SER A 111 -1.33 -4.77 -4.63
N ARG A 112 -2.58 -5.24 -4.72
CA ARG A 112 -3.64 -4.84 -3.79
C ARG A 112 -3.30 -4.99 -2.30
N PRO A 113 -2.74 -6.12 -1.82
CA PRO A 113 -2.47 -6.27 -0.39
C PRO A 113 -1.49 -5.23 0.16
N VAL A 114 -0.68 -4.59 -0.71
CA VAL A 114 0.28 -3.56 -0.28
C VAL A 114 -0.12 -2.14 -0.68
N THR A 115 -1.28 -1.94 -1.30
CA THR A 115 -1.67 -0.63 -1.86
C THR A 115 -1.80 0.46 -0.81
N LEU A 116 -2.53 0.21 0.28
CA LEU A 116 -2.68 1.20 1.35
C LEU A 116 -1.34 1.57 1.97
N THR A 117 -0.54 0.54 2.22
CA THR A 117 0.81 0.69 2.75
C THR A 117 1.68 1.54 1.81
N PHE A 118 1.67 1.27 0.51
CA PHE A 118 2.39 2.04 -0.49
C PHE A 118 1.96 3.51 -0.49
N ARG A 119 0.65 3.77 -0.53
CA ARG A 119 0.10 5.13 -0.51
C ARG A 119 0.52 5.88 0.73
N PHE A 120 0.33 5.27 1.90
CA PHE A 120 0.71 5.87 3.19
C PHE A 120 2.19 6.28 3.21
N HIS A 121 3.11 5.37 2.88
CA HIS A 121 4.54 5.69 2.91
C HIS A 121 4.93 6.72 1.85
N LEU A 122 4.31 6.69 0.67
CA LEU A 122 4.55 7.69 -0.37
C LEU A 122 4.06 9.08 0.04
N THR A 123 2.84 9.20 0.55
CA THR A 123 2.29 10.48 0.99
C THR A 123 3.09 11.05 2.16
N LEU A 124 3.46 10.20 3.13
CA LEU A 124 4.29 10.61 4.26
C LEU A 124 5.67 11.10 3.80
N ALA A 125 6.34 10.33 2.93
CA ALA A 125 7.65 10.71 2.42
C ALA A 125 7.61 11.98 1.56
N PHE A 126 6.56 12.16 0.75
CA PHE A 126 6.35 13.38 -0.02
C PHE A 126 6.16 14.60 0.89
N ALA A 127 5.39 14.46 1.98
CA ALA A 127 5.21 15.53 2.95
C ALA A 127 6.48 15.84 3.75
N ASP A 128 7.20 14.81 4.21
CA ASP A 128 8.49 14.97 4.90
C ASP A 128 9.51 15.66 3.97
N GLY A 129 9.62 15.23 2.71
CA GLY A 129 10.55 15.80 1.73
C GLY A 129 10.27 17.26 1.35
N LEU A 130 9.02 17.72 1.50
CA LEU A 130 8.63 19.12 1.33
C LEU A 130 8.59 19.91 2.64
N GLY A 131 8.97 19.31 3.77
CA GLY A 131 8.91 19.95 5.09
C GLY A 131 7.48 20.23 5.57
N ASN A 132 6.47 19.57 5.00
CA ASN A 132 5.05 19.79 5.27
C ASN A 132 4.44 18.71 6.19
N ARG A 133 5.27 18.13 7.05
CA ARG A 133 4.87 17.05 7.96
C ARG A 133 3.77 17.49 8.93
N ASP A 134 3.85 18.73 9.43
CA ASP A 134 2.90 19.27 10.41
C ASP A 134 1.49 19.41 9.81
N ALA A 135 1.36 19.76 8.53
CA ALA A 135 0.04 19.82 7.89
C ALA A 135 -0.56 18.43 7.69
N VAL A 136 0.25 17.41 7.40
CA VAL A 136 -0.23 16.02 7.34
C VAL A 136 -0.66 15.54 8.73
N ALA A 137 0.10 15.86 9.77
CA ALA A 137 -0.29 15.56 11.15
C ALA A 137 -1.63 16.22 11.51
N ALA A 138 -1.78 17.52 11.23
CA ALA A 138 -3.03 18.25 11.47
C ALA A 138 -4.23 17.65 10.68
N CYS A 139 -4.02 17.26 9.43
CA CYS A 139 -5.06 16.60 8.63
C CYS A 139 -5.47 15.24 9.20
N LEU A 140 -4.50 14.45 9.68
CA LEU A 140 -4.78 13.17 10.35
C LEU A 140 -5.51 13.38 11.68
N ASP A 141 -5.12 14.39 12.47
CA ASP A 141 -5.80 14.74 13.71
C ASP A 141 -7.25 15.16 13.46
N GLU A 142 -7.52 15.93 12.41
CA GLU A 142 -8.87 16.30 11.99
C GLU A 142 -9.70 15.08 11.55
N LEU A 143 -9.10 14.14 10.81
CA LEU A 143 -9.74 12.88 10.43
C LEU A 143 -10.07 12.03 11.65
N VAL A 144 -9.15 11.91 12.61
CA VAL A 144 -9.37 11.19 13.87
C VAL A 144 -10.48 11.87 14.68
N ALA A 145 -10.46 13.19 14.82
CA ALA A 145 -11.51 13.94 15.51
C ALA A 145 -12.88 13.77 14.83
N THR A 146 -12.92 13.78 13.49
CA THR A 146 -14.15 13.53 12.71
C THR A 146 -14.65 12.10 12.90
N HIS A 147 -13.76 11.11 12.88
CA HIS A 147 -14.11 9.72 13.14
C HIS A 147 -14.65 9.53 14.57
N GLN A 148 -14.03 10.14 15.57
CA GLN A 148 -14.50 10.10 16.95
C GLN A 148 -15.89 10.72 17.10
N ARG A 149 -16.14 11.86 16.44
CA ARG A 149 -17.46 12.53 16.42
C ARG A 149 -18.55 11.72 15.72
N THR A 150 -18.20 10.93 14.71
CA THR A 150 -19.14 10.10 13.92
C THR A 150 -19.23 8.65 14.40
N ARG A 151 -18.44 8.27 15.42
CA ARG A 151 -18.42 6.92 15.97
C ARG A 151 -19.81 6.57 16.50
N PRO A 152 -20.46 5.50 16.00
CA PRO A 152 -21.73 5.06 16.54
C PRO A 152 -21.62 4.77 18.03
N THR A 153 -22.60 5.20 18.82
CA THR A 153 -22.72 4.82 20.22
C THR A 153 -22.68 3.30 20.32
N ALA A 154 -21.85 2.78 21.23
CA ALA A 154 -21.76 1.34 21.43
C ALA A 154 -23.16 0.77 21.72
N PRO A 155 -23.57 -0.33 21.06
CA PRO A 155 -24.84 -0.95 21.37
C PRO A 155 -24.87 -1.31 22.86
N PRO A 156 -26.04 -1.22 23.52
CA PRO A 156 -26.15 -1.60 24.92
C PRO A 156 -25.67 -3.04 25.11
N VAL A 157 -25.02 -3.32 26.25
CA VAL A 157 -24.52 -4.66 26.57
C VAL A 157 -25.70 -5.64 26.52
N ALA A 158 -25.65 -6.58 25.58
CA ALA A 158 -26.67 -7.60 25.44
C ALA A 158 -26.66 -8.47 26.70
N ARG A 159 -27.83 -8.60 27.34
CA ARG A 159 -27.95 -9.50 28.49
C ARG A 159 -27.95 -10.96 28.01
N PRO A 160 -27.53 -11.94 28.83
CA PRO A 160 -27.57 -13.36 28.45
C PRO A 160 -28.95 -13.82 27.95
N GLU A 161 -30.03 -13.24 28.48
CA GLU A 161 -31.42 -13.56 28.09
C GLU A 161 -31.82 -12.97 26.73
N GLN A 162 -30.98 -12.12 26.15
CA GLN A 162 -31.16 -11.55 24.79
C GLN A 162 -30.27 -12.26 23.76
N ALA A 163 -29.34 -13.12 24.20
CA ALA A 163 -28.51 -13.90 23.29
C ALA A 163 -29.37 -14.86 22.46
N PRO A 164 -29.11 -15.05 21.16
CA PRO A 164 -29.76 -16.07 20.35
C PRO A 164 -29.64 -17.46 20.99
N VAL A 165 -30.66 -18.32 20.88
CA VAL A 165 -30.67 -19.66 21.52
C VAL A 165 -29.44 -20.50 21.17
N ARG A 166 -28.90 -20.35 19.95
CA ARG A 166 -27.66 -21.02 19.51
C ARG A 166 -26.41 -20.55 20.28
N ALA A 167 -26.39 -19.30 20.76
CA ALA A 167 -25.32 -18.76 21.60
C ALA A 167 -25.49 -19.09 23.09
N ARG A 168 -26.69 -19.54 23.53
CA ARG A 168 -26.94 -19.96 24.93
C ARG A 168 -26.48 -21.38 25.23
N LEU A 169 -26.31 -22.23 24.21
CA LEU A 169 -26.08 -23.67 24.40
C LEU A 169 -24.61 -24.06 24.61
N SER A 170 -23.65 -23.15 24.43
CA SER A 170 -22.23 -23.43 24.64
C SER A 170 -21.82 -23.56 26.11
N ASP A 171 -22.67 -23.11 27.05
CA ASP A 171 -22.28 -23.01 28.46
C ASP A 171 -22.34 -24.36 29.21
N ARG A 172 -23.19 -25.31 28.80
CA ARG A 172 -23.33 -26.60 29.51
C ARG A 172 -22.41 -27.72 29.02
N ARG A 173 -21.89 -27.64 27.78
CA ARG A 173 -20.96 -28.65 27.23
C ARG A 173 -19.48 -28.20 27.25
N GLY A 174 -19.21 -26.90 27.36
CA GLY A 174 -17.84 -26.36 27.43
C GLY A 174 -17.15 -26.66 28.77
N VAL A 175 -17.89 -26.59 29.88
CA VAL A 175 -17.31 -26.85 31.22
C VAL A 175 -16.92 -28.32 31.40
N SER A 176 -17.63 -29.27 30.77
CA SER A 176 -17.24 -30.69 30.84
C SER A 176 -16.09 -31.05 29.90
N ALA A 177 -15.99 -30.40 28.73
CA ALA A 177 -14.94 -30.69 27.75
C ALA A 177 -13.55 -30.18 28.20
N VAL A 178 -13.47 -29.01 28.83
CA VAL A 178 -12.18 -28.47 29.32
C VAL A 178 -11.62 -29.31 30.48
N ALA A 179 -12.48 -29.79 31.38
CA ALA A 179 -12.07 -30.69 32.46
C ALA A 179 -11.58 -32.05 31.93
N ALA A 180 -12.24 -32.61 30.91
CA ALA A 180 -11.84 -33.88 30.31
C ALA A 180 -10.52 -33.79 29.51
N VAL A 181 -10.28 -32.68 28.80
CA VAL A 181 -9.02 -32.46 28.09
C VAL A 181 -7.86 -32.22 29.06
N ALA A 182 -8.08 -31.45 30.14
CA ALA A 182 -7.08 -31.28 31.19
C ALA A 182 -6.73 -32.61 31.87
N ALA A 183 -7.73 -33.46 32.17
CA ALA A 183 -7.50 -34.80 32.72
C ALA A 183 -6.76 -35.73 31.76
N SER A 184 -7.07 -35.69 30.46
CA SER A 184 -6.39 -36.50 29.43
C SER A 184 -4.93 -36.08 29.21
N VAL A 185 -4.61 -34.78 29.27
CA VAL A 185 -3.21 -34.32 29.14
C VAL A 185 -2.37 -34.76 30.36
N VAL A 186 -2.94 -34.75 31.57
CA VAL A 186 -2.27 -35.26 32.78
C VAL A 186 -2.06 -36.78 32.70
N THR A 187 -3.05 -37.53 32.19
CA THR A 187 -2.95 -39.00 32.08
C THR A 187 -1.99 -39.43 30.98
N ALA A 188 -1.97 -38.75 29.83
CA ALA A 188 -1.04 -39.04 28.74
C ALA A 188 0.42 -38.75 29.11
N LEU A 189 0.67 -37.72 29.94
CA LEU A 189 2.02 -37.42 30.44
C LEU A 189 2.50 -38.49 31.45
N ALA A 190 1.60 -39.06 32.24
CA ALA A 190 1.92 -40.12 33.20
C ALA A 190 2.22 -41.49 32.54
N VAL A 191 1.67 -41.77 31.36
CA VAL A 191 1.90 -43.05 30.64
C VAL A 191 3.12 -42.98 29.72
N ALA A 192 3.47 -41.80 29.19
CA ALA A 192 4.63 -41.64 28.31
C ALA A 192 5.97 -41.56 29.06
N VAL A 193 5.95 -41.23 30.35
CA VAL A 193 7.15 -41.20 31.20
C VAL A 193 7.12 -42.45 32.07
N GLY A 194 7.61 -43.56 31.51
CA GLY A 194 7.90 -44.79 32.24
C GLY A 194 8.96 -44.55 33.30
N VAL A 195 8.57 -44.00 34.44
CA VAL A 195 9.38 -43.98 35.66
C VAL A 195 8.85 -45.08 36.54
N ALA A 196 9.56 -46.20 36.50
CA ALA A 196 9.53 -47.20 37.55
C ALA A 196 9.92 -46.51 38.87
N LEU A 197 8.95 -46.27 39.75
CA LEU A 197 9.25 -46.02 41.16
C LEU A 197 9.61 -47.35 41.84
N PRO A 198 10.78 -47.47 42.49
CA PRO A 198 11.05 -48.58 43.40
C PRO A 198 10.34 -48.34 44.75
N PRO A 199 10.04 -49.41 45.51
CA PRO A 199 9.31 -49.30 46.77
C PRO A 199 10.19 -48.75 47.90
N ALA A 200 9.58 -47.93 48.74
CA ALA A 200 10.17 -47.36 49.93
C ALA A 200 10.47 -48.41 51.00
N ALA A 201 11.64 -48.30 51.64
CA ALA A 201 11.89 -48.80 52.99
C ALA A 201 13.09 -48.06 53.63
N PRO A 202 13.18 -48.00 54.98
CA PRO A 202 13.64 -46.84 55.75
C PRO A 202 15.05 -47.01 56.35
N MET A 203 15.77 -45.92 56.62
CA MET A 203 16.79 -45.77 57.69
C MET A 203 17.13 -44.29 57.84
N VAL A 204 16.98 -43.70 59.04
CA VAL A 204 18.00 -43.60 60.11
C VAL A 204 19.24 -42.85 59.62
N GLY A 205 19.47 -41.69 60.26
CA GLY A 205 20.29 -40.62 59.75
C GLY A 205 21.79 -40.83 59.77
N LEU A 206 22.48 -39.87 59.17
CA LEU A 206 23.70 -39.33 59.72
C LEU A 206 23.91 -37.92 59.13
N ASP A 207 24.28 -37.04 60.05
CA ASP A 207 24.94 -35.76 59.92
C ASP A 207 25.97 -35.69 58.78
N ARG A 208 26.16 -34.48 58.21
CA ARG A 208 27.46 -33.88 57.79
C ARG A 208 27.40 -33.04 56.49
N SER A 209 27.48 -31.72 56.72
CA SER A 209 28.26 -30.68 56.01
C SER A 209 27.86 -30.10 54.65
N GLU A 210 27.63 -28.78 54.72
CA GLU A 210 27.97 -27.67 53.80
C GLU A 210 27.43 -27.61 52.37
N PRO A 211 26.65 -26.56 52.04
CA PRO A 211 26.57 -25.98 50.72
C PRO A 211 27.40 -24.69 50.60
N SER A 212 28.34 -24.67 49.64
CA SER A 212 28.99 -23.46 49.14
C SER A 212 27.99 -22.48 48.53
N ASP A 213 28.16 -21.22 48.91
CA ASP A 213 27.60 -20.02 48.30
C ASP A 213 27.95 -19.88 46.80
N VAL A 214 26.94 -19.59 45.97
CA VAL A 214 27.11 -18.84 44.73
C VAL A 214 26.02 -17.74 44.65
N PRO A 215 26.39 -16.46 44.46
CA PRO A 215 25.42 -15.35 44.47
C PRO A 215 24.59 -15.26 43.19
N SER A 216 23.27 -15.12 43.36
CA SER A 216 22.34 -14.74 42.29
C SER A 216 22.25 -13.22 42.11
N PRO A 217 22.11 -12.71 40.88
CA PRO A 217 21.99 -11.26 40.60
C PRO A 217 20.61 -10.69 40.98
N PRO A 218 20.54 -9.42 41.44
CA PRO A 218 19.30 -8.78 41.89
C PRO A 218 18.38 -8.39 40.72
N GLY A 219 17.12 -8.80 40.81
CA GLY A 219 16.04 -8.35 39.92
C GLY A 219 15.58 -6.90 40.23
N PRO A 220 14.99 -6.19 39.26
CA PRO A 220 14.55 -4.82 39.43
C PRO A 220 13.32 -4.71 40.32
N SER A 221 13.42 -3.87 41.35
CA SER A 221 12.37 -3.55 42.32
C SER A 221 11.25 -2.73 41.69
N SER A 222 10.02 -3.18 41.94
CA SER A 222 8.78 -2.47 41.63
C SER A 222 8.66 -1.25 42.56
N SER A 223 8.66 -0.04 41.99
CA SER A 223 8.51 1.22 42.71
C SER A 223 7.06 1.67 42.63
N GLY A 224 6.41 1.85 43.78
CA GLY A 224 5.02 2.30 43.90
C GLY A 224 4.81 3.76 43.49
N PRO A 225 3.56 4.18 43.23
CA PRO A 225 3.24 5.55 42.83
C PRO A 225 3.32 6.50 44.03
N GLY A 226 4.37 7.32 44.06
CA GLY A 226 4.49 8.47 44.94
C GLY A 226 3.61 9.63 44.45
N SER A 227 2.70 10.09 45.31
CA SER A 227 1.89 11.30 45.10
C SER A 227 2.79 12.54 45.07
N ARG A 228 2.89 13.18 43.90
CA ARG A 228 3.58 14.46 43.73
C ARG A 228 2.60 15.62 43.92
N PRO A 229 2.93 16.66 44.72
CA PRO A 229 2.11 17.86 44.86
C PRO A 229 2.03 18.65 43.54
N VAL A 230 0.82 19.09 43.21
CA VAL A 230 0.50 19.95 42.06
C VAL A 230 0.96 21.39 42.36
N PRO A 231 1.76 22.04 41.49
CA PRO A 231 2.08 23.46 41.62
C PRO A 231 0.88 24.34 41.24
N PRO A 232 0.71 25.52 41.86
CA PRO A 232 -0.39 26.43 41.56
C PRO A 232 -0.28 27.01 40.14
N ALA A 233 -1.45 27.17 39.51
CA ALA A 233 -1.60 27.69 38.15
C ALA A 233 -1.13 29.15 38.04
N SER A 234 -0.33 29.43 37.00
CA SER A 234 -0.03 30.79 36.57
C SER A 234 -1.28 31.49 36.02
N PRO A 235 -1.41 32.82 36.21
CA PRO A 235 -2.59 33.58 35.79
C PRO A 235 -2.72 33.61 34.27
N GLN A 236 -3.93 33.31 33.79
CA GLN A 236 -4.34 33.37 32.40
C GLN A 236 -4.45 34.84 31.94
N PRO A 237 -3.87 35.22 30.80
CA PRO A 237 -4.03 36.58 30.26
C PRO A 237 -5.48 36.80 29.79
N ASP A 238 -6.00 38.00 30.07
CA ASP A 238 -7.33 38.46 29.70
C ASP A 238 -7.58 38.35 28.18
N PRO A 239 -8.80 37.95 27.76
CA PRO A 239 -9.16 37.93 26.35
C PRO A 239 -9.26 39.37 25.81
N THR A 240 -8.36 39.73 24.91
CA THR A 240 -8.45 40.95 24.11
C THR A 240 -9.77 40.93 23.32
N THR A 241 -10.61 41.93 23.58
CA THR A 241 -11.83 42.19 22.81
C THR A 241 -11.44 42.52 21.37
N VAL A 242 -11.62 41.56 20.47
CA VAL A 242 -11.46 41.77 19.03
C VAL A 242 -12.67 42.54 18.52
N VAL A 243 -12.44 43.80 18.16
CA VAL A 243 -13.39 44.65 17.43
C VAL A 243 -13.59 44.05 16.03
N PRO A 244 -14.83 43.75 15.60
CA PRO A 244 -15.07 43.23 14.26
C PRO A 244 -14.80 44.31 13.20
N PRO A 245 -14.20 43.96 12.05
CA PRO A 245 -14.04 44.89 10.93
C PRO A 245 -15.41 45.21 10.29
N PRO A 246 -15.56 46.41 9.69
CA PRO A 246 -16.81 46.81 9.04
C PRO A 246 -17.15 45.91 7.85
N ALA A 247 -18.44 45.60 7.74
CA ALA A 247 -19.04 44.76 6.71
C ALA A 247 -18.71 45.26 5.29
N VAL A 248 -18.01 44.42 4.52
CA VAL A 248 -17.91 44.60 3.08
C VAL A 248 -19.24 44.15 2.46
N VAL A 249 -19.93 45.13 1.89
CA VAL A 249 -21.15 44.97 1.10
C VAL A 249 -20.82 44.12 -0.14
N VAL A 250 -21.33 42.90 -0.17
CA VAL A 250 -21.36 42.08 -1.40
C VAL A 250 -22.59 42.51 -2.19
N PRO A 251 -22.46 42.99 -3.44
CA PRO A 251 -23.62 43.29 -4.26
C PRO A 251 -24.37 41.99 -4.63
N THR A 252 -25.65 42.03 -4.28
CA THR A 252 -26.72 41.09 -4.60
C THR A 252 -26.74 40.71 -6.08
N VAL A 253 -26.69 39.40 -6.33
CA VAL A 253 -27.07 38.78 -7.60
C VAL A 253 -28.55 39.04 -7.84
N VAL A 254 -28.85 39.82 -8.88
CA VAL A 254 -30.20 39.88 -9.47
C VAL A 254 -30.33 38.74 -10.46
N GLU A 255 -31.24 37.84 -10.13
CA GLU A 255 -31.70 36.73 -10.95
C GLU A 255 -32.43 37.30 -12.18
N GLY A 256 -31.81 37.15 -13.36
CA GLY A 256 -32.32 37.58 -14.65
C GLY A 256 -32.27 36.43 -15.64
N SER A 257 -33.37 35.68 -15.72
CA SER A 257 -33.65 34.67 -16.71
C SER A 257 -33.62 35.24 -18.13
N THR A 258 -32.67 34.82 -18.96
CA THR A 258 -32.88 34.73 -20.42
C THR A 258 -31.91 33.72 -21.02
N VAL A 259 -32.47 32.70 -21.67
CA VAL A 259 -31.77 31.71 -22.49
C VAL A 259 -31.33 32.36 -23.80
N PRO A 260 -30.04 32.32 -24.19
CA PRO A 260 -29.65 32.51 -25.57
C PRO A 260 -29.39 31.16 -26.25
N SER A 261 -30.06 30.96 -27.39
CA SER A 261 -29.85 29.86 -28.33
C SER A 261 -28.38 29.78 -28.81
N PRO A 262 -27.88 28.58 -29.16
CA PRO A 262 -26.54 28.43 -29.71
C PRO A 262 -26.48 29.03 -31.12
N VAL A 263 -25.59 30.01 -31.29
CA VAL A 263 -25.18 30.57 -32.59
C VAL A 263 -24.02 29.73 -33.10
N ASP A 264 -24.19 29.13 -34.29
CA ASP A 264 -23.15 28.42 -35.04
C ASP A 264 -21.97 29.35 -35.36
N PRO A 265 -20.71 28.90 -35.17
CA PRO A 265 -19.55 29.64 -35.67
C PRO A 265 -19.43 29.50 -37.21
N PRO A 266 -19.01 30.56 -37.92
CA PRO A 266 -18.83 30.53 -39.37
C PRO A 266 -17.67 29.62 -39.78
N ILE A 267 -17.94 28.79 -40.79
CA ILE A 267 -17.02 27.89 -41.48
C ILE A 267 -15.89 28.70 -42.12
N PRO A 268 -14.61 28.46 -41.80
CA PRO A 268 -13.51 29.04 -42.56
C PRO A 268 -13.44 28.42 -43.96
N HIS A 269 -13.50 29.28 -44.97
CA HIS A 269 -13.45 28.95 -46.38
C HIS A 269 -12.18 28.15 -46.73
N ARG A 270 -12.42 26.97 -47.27
CA ARG A 270 -11.47 26.07 -47.92
C ARG A 270 -10.89 26.75 -49.16
N ALA A 271 -9.58 27.04 -49.16
CA ALA A 271 -8.86 27.41 -50.35
C ALA A 271 -8.73 26.19 -51.28
N GLU A 272 -9.23 26.32 -52.50
CA GLU A 272 -9.03 25.40 -53.62
C GLU A 272 -7.54 25.36 -54.05
N PRO A 273 -6.94 24.18 -54.20
CA PRO A 273 -5.77 24.01 -55.06
C PRO A 273 -6.19 23.78 -56.52
N PRO A 274 -5.50 24.38 -57.50
CA PRO A 274 -5.88 24.32 -58.90
C PRO A 274 -5.59 22.97 -59.56
N ASN A 275 -6.53 22.60 -60.44
CA ASN A 275 -6.45 21.61 -61.50
C ASN A 275 -5.06 21.46 -62.14
N ARG A 276 -4.56 20.21 -62.20
CA ARG A 276 -3.73 19.74 -63.31
C ARG A 276 -4.29 18.42 -63.87
N SER A 277 -4.67 18.54 -65.14
CA SER A 277 -4.85 17.55 -66.21
C SER A 277 -4.22 16.18 -65.95
N ARG A 278 -4.98 15.08 -66.02
CA ARG A 278 -5.41 14.37 -67.25
C ARG A 278 -4.23 13.82 -68.04
N ASP A 279 -3.94 12.54 -67.82
CA ASP A 279 -3.58 11.47 -68.77
C ASP A 279 -3.62 10.18 -67.93
N GLY A 280 -4.39 9.13 -68.21
CA GLY A 280 -4.76 8.57 -69.50
C GLY A 280 -4.08 7.20 -69.63
N ARG A 281 -4.63 6.14 -69.00
CA ARG A 281 -4.55 4.77 -69.53
C ARG A 281 -5.51 3.78 -68.85
N GLU A 282 -6.13 3.02 -69.72
CA GLU A 282 -7.28 2.12 -69.65
C GLU A 282 -6.87 0.67 -69.23
N PRO A 283 -7.77 -0.36 -69.25
CA PRO A 283 -7.89 -1.33 -68.16
C PRO A 283 -7.63 -2.79 -68.60
N SER A 284 -7.56 -3.70 -67.62
CA SER A 284 -7.79 -5.13 -67.87
C SER A 284 -8.45 -5.73 -66.63
N ARG A 285 -9.77 -5.94 -66.65
CA ARG A 285 -10.43 -7.24 -66.94
C ARG A 285 -9.80 -8.43 -66.20
N ARG A 286 -10.58 -9.00 -65.26
CA ARG A 286 -10.89 -10.44 -65.06
C ARG A 286 -11.84 -10.50 -63.85
N HIS A 287 -13.14 -10.68 -64.09
CA HIS A 287 -13.87 -11.95 -64.27
C HIS A 287 -14.26 -12.65 -62.95
N HIS A 288 -15.56 -12.95 -62.91
CA HIS A 288 -16.37 -13.62 -61.90
C HIS A 288 -15.86 -14.98 -61.40
N GLY A 289 -16.30 -15.33 -60.18
CA GLY A 289 -16.39 -16.71 -59.71
C GLY A 289 -17.07 -16.82 -58.34
N PRO A 290 -18.27 -17.43 -58.22
CA PRO A 290 -19.06 -17.48 -56.98
C PRO A 290 -19.03 -18.83 -56.25
N LYS A 291 -19.70 -18.88 -55.08
CA LYS A 291 -20.09 -20.04 -54.24
C LYS A 291 -18.94 -20.56 -53.35
N ARG A 292 -19.17 -21.04 -52.11
CA ARG A 292 -20.25 -21.90 -51.64
C ARG A 292 -20.24 -21.92 -50.10
N SER A 293 -21.42 -22.02 -49.51
CA SER A 293 -21.66 -22.43 -48.12
C SER A 293 -21.05 -23.81 -47.84
N SER A 294 -20.52 -24.02 -46.64
CA SER A 294 -20.47 -25.34 -46.01
C SER A 294 -20.49 -25.17 -44.49
N ASP A 295 -21.65 -25.48 -43.93
CA ASP A 295 -21.77 -25.99 -42.57
C ASP A 295 -20.81 -27.16 -42.37
N ARG A 296 -20.03 -27.12 -41.28
CA ARG A 296 -19.49 -28.35 -40.68
C ARG A 296 -19.09 -28.12 -39.22
N SER A 297 -20.04 -28.38 -38.33
CA SER A 297 -19.72 -28.93 -37.02
C SER A 297 -19.25 -30.38 -37.18
N PRO A 298 -18.27 -30.82 -36.36
CA PRO A 298 -18.52 -32.04 -35.60
C PRO A 298 -18.02 -31.95 -34.14
N SER A 299 -18.94 -32.30 -33.25
CA SER A 299 -18.82 -33.31 -32.18
C SER A 299 -17.44 -33.88 -31.80
N ALA A 300 -17.17 -33.79 -30.49
CA ALA A 300 -16.64 -34.79 -29.56
C ALA A 300 -15.58 -35.85 -30.00
N GLY A 301 -14.50 -35.91 -29.21
CA GLY A 301 -13.54 -37.01 -29.09
C GLY A 301 -12.26 -36.48 -28.43
N GLN A 302 -12.08 -36.63 -27.11
CA GLN A 302 -11.22 -37.67 -26.50
C GLN A 302 -9.88 -37.88 -27.26
N ASP A 303 -8.77 -37.39 -26.70
CA ASP A 303 -7.75 -38.26 -26.10
C ASP A 303 -6.40 -37.56 -25.89
N GLY A 304 -5.86 -37.77 -24.70
CA GLY A 304 -4.46 -38.13 -24.46
C GLY A 304 -3.35 -37.24 -25.04
N ARG A 305 -2.64 -36.54 -24.15
CA ARG A 305 -1.22 -36.78 -23.81
C ARG A 305 -0.66 -35.56 -23.08
N SER A 306 -0.41 -35.74 -21.78
CA SER A 306 0.54 -34.88 -21.06
C SER A 306 1.96 -35.39 -21.34
N PRO A 307 2.88 -34.59 -21.89
CA PRO A 307 4.28 -34.96 -21.88
C PRO A 307 4.89 -34.55 -20.53
N ARG A 308 5.50 -35.56 -19.89
CA ARG A 308 6.53 -35.45 -18.87
C ARG A 308 7.51 -34.32 -19.23
N TRP A 309 7.69 -33.36 -18.33
CA TRP A 309 8.92 -32.59 -18.25
C TRP A 309 9.70 -33.08 -17.04
N ALA A 310 10.59 -34.03 -17.32
CA ALA A 310 11.78 -34.29 -16.53
C ALA A 310 12.97 -33.86 -17.38
N LYS A 311 13.75 -32.89 -16.90
CA LYS A 311 15.20 -32.85 -17.10
C LYS A 311 15.86 -31.70 -16.34
N ASP A 312 16.61 -32.10 -15.31
CA ASP A 312 18.03 -31.83 -15.15
C ASP A 312 18.54 -30.45 -15.55
N ARG A 313 18.95 -29.67 -14.54
CA ARG A 313 20.26 -28.98 -14.58
C ARG A 313 20.88 -28.93 -13.18
N ASP A 314 21.60 -30.00 -12.86
CA ASP A 314 22.87 -29.86 -12.17
C ASP A 314 23.93 -29.36 -13.16
N ARG A 315 24.54 -28.21 -12.87
CA ARG A 315 25.94 -27.97 -13.24
C ARG A 315 26.55 -26.89 -12.35
N ALA A 316 27.35 -27.36 -11.40
CA ALA A 316 28.37 -26.61 -10.71
C ALA A 316 29.44 -26.08 -11.69
N ALA A 317 30.03 -24.92 -11.37
CA ALA A 317 31.48 -24.77 -11.18
C ALA A 317 31.93 -23.29 -11.10
N ALA A 318 32.99 -23.11 -10.32
CA ALA A 318 34.06 -22.10 -10.39
C ALA A 318 33.79 -20.73 -9.72
N THR A 319 34.27 -20.51 -8.50
CA THR A 319 35.64 -20.06 -8.12
C THR A 319 36.03 -18.71 -8.69
N GLY A 320 36.27 -17.75 -7.80
CA GLY A 320 36.76 -16.41 -8.16
C GLY A 320 37.11 -15.58 -6.93
N ASP A 321 38.00 -16.11 -6.10
CA ASP A 321 38.84 -15.37 -5.15
C ASP A 321 39.55 -14.20 -5.86
N ARG A 322 39.43 -12.97 -5.31
CA ARG A 322 40.43 -11.91 -5.44
C ARG A 322 40.16 -10.73 -4.50
N GLY A 323 41.04 -10.62 -3.51
CA GLY A 323 41.97 -9.49 -3.53
C GLY A 323 41.53 -8.21 -2.81
N ASN A 324 41.73 -8.24 -1.50
CA ASN A 324 42.25 -7.14 -0.68
C ASN A 324 43.20 -6.19 -1.45
N ARG A 325 42.89 -4.89 -1.48
CA ARG A 325 43.88 -3.80 -1.61
C ARG A 325 43.41 -2.60 -0.81
N GLY A 326 44.03 -2.40 0.34
CA GLY A 326 44.08 -1.12 1.01
C GLY A 326 44.72 -0.04 0.13
N ARG A 327 44.34 1.20 0.40
CA ARG A 327 45.16 2.37 0.14
C ARG A 327 44.80 3.45 1.14
N ASP A 328 45.68 3.59 2.11
CA ASP A 328 46.00 4.83 2.78
C ASP A 328 46.26 5.94 1.75
N ARG A 329 45.70 7.13 1.99
CA ARG A 329 46.39 8.37 1.67
C ARG A 329 45.84 9.51 2.51
N ALA A 330 46.56 9.78 3.59
CA ALA A 330 46.67 11.11 4.14
C ALA A 330 47.35 12.03 3.11
N ALA A 331 46.86 13.27 3.00
CA ALA A 331 47.63 14.41 2.55
C ALA A 331 47.05 15.66 3.20
N ASN A 332 47.84 16.22 4.12
CA ASN A 332 47.86 17.62 4.53
C ASN A 332 48.02 18.55 3.32
N LEU A 333 47.72 19.84 3.54
CA LEU A 333 47.98 21.10 2.78
C LEU A 333 46.64 21.87 2.73
N SER A 334 46.44 23.08 3.25
CA SER A 334 47.29 24.11 3.86
C SER A 334 46.43 24.92 4.85
#